data_AF-A3WBM0-F1
#
_entry.id   AF-A3WBM0-F1
#
_cell.length_a   1.000
_cell.length_b   1.000
_cell.length_c   1.000
_cell.angle_alpha   90.00
_cell.angle_beta   90.00
_cell.angle_gamma   90.00
#
_symmetry.space_group_name_H-M   'P 1'
#
loop_
_entity.id
_entity.type
_entity.pdbx_description
1 polymer ?
#
loop_
_entity_poly.entity_id
_entity_poly.type
_entity_poly.pdbx_seq_one_letter_code
_entity_poly.pdbx_strand_id
1 'polypeptide(L)'
;MKAFLARLAFALGLLGGLFALTATSASAQGETRVRVGTITAGQSCTTWRNYEGSRLTYSEAEYARWWGAAAARRYYLSHTTWRSWVVKDCQDNFTSLRDTVEASLASTGRLTVGRGGYTLDIRISNISSTPPATRQPVRGDASYRTSWGTALVTADYILRDRNGDSVDGGAITKRIEMSRTIDTNRMSVSVSEPGAAVYNLMQNEVALAIAREVTFTIEPARVIAAEGDRIEINYGRPLVELGDRLDVKKTRGIGSIRYRVVSASDNDAVAEVDGDNDTSDIEPGNLVTFIEKDSDAANARRFQRRRLP
;
A
#
# COMPACT_ATOMS: atom_id res chain seq x y z
N MET A 1 -25.39 74.88 -48.24
CA MET A 1 -26.68 74.31 -47.79
C MET A 1 -26.54 73.99 -46.30
N LYS A 2 -27.31 74.68 -45.44
CA LYS A 2 -27.78 74.36 -44.06
C LYS A 2 -26.79 73.63 -43.10
N ALA A 3 -26.23 74.23 -42.05
CA ALA A 3 -26.81 74.73 -40.79
C ALA A 3 -27.46 73.66 -39.88
N PHE A 4 -27.30 73.85 -38.56
CA PHE A 4 -27.91 73.21 -37.36
C PHE A 4 -27.10 72.12 -36.65
N LEU A 5 -26.55 72.36 -35.44
CA LEU A 5 -27.19 72.34 -34.10
C LEU A 5 -27.75 70.96 -33.72
N ALA A 6 -27.18 70.31 -32.70
CA ALA A 6 -27.88 70.03 -31.42
C ALA A 6 -27.19 68.94 -30.58
N ARG A 7 -26.94 69.33 -29.33
CA ARG A 7 -26.86 68.56 -28.07
C ARG A 7 -27.45 67.14 -28.09
N LEU A 8 -26.77 66.18 -27.46
CA LEU A 8 -27.36 65.44 -26.34
C LEU A 8 -26.29 64.80 -25.45
N ALA A 9 -26.45 65.02 -24.14
CA ALA A 9 -25.69 64.43 -23.06
C ALA A 9 -26.48 63.25 -22.47
N PHE A 10 -25.78 62.20 -22.05
CA PHE A 10 -26.16 61.18 -21.06
C PHE A 10 -24.83 60.54 -20.61
N ALA A 11 -24.23 60.82 -19.45
CA ALA A 11 -24.64 60.61 -18.06
C ALA A 11 -24.73 59.12 -17.64
N LEU A 12 -24.17 58.85 -16.45
CA LEU A 12 -23.97 57.59 -15.71
C LEU A 12 -22.74 56.74 -16.10
N GLY A 13 -21.84 56.37 -15.20
CA GLY A 13 -21.81 56.54 -13.74
C GLY A 13 -21.18 55.32 -13.06
N LEU A 14 -20.03 55.54 -12.40
CA LEU A 14 -19.59 54.97 -11.13
C LEU A 14 -19.78 53.46 -10.87
N LEU A 15 -18.66 52.74 -10.76
CA LEU A 15 -18.29 51.88 -9.62
C LEU A 15 -16.94 51.18 -9.90
N GLY A 16 -15.85 51.95 -9.88
CA GLY A 16 -14.48 51.43 -9.80
C GLY A 16 -14.13 51.12 -8.34
N GLY A 17 -14.84 50.16 -7.75
CA GLY A 17 -14.62 49.72 -6.37
C GLY A 17 -13.41 48.80 -6.29
N LEU A 18 -12.38 49.29 -5.60
CA LEU A 18 -11.24 48.57 -5.08
C LEU A 18 -11.59 47.15 -4.58
N PHE A 19 -11.32 46.13 -5.39
CA PHE A 19 -11.02 44.80 -4.86
C PHE A 19 -9.52 44.74 -4.63
N ALA A 20 -9.11 45.18 -3.43
CA ALA A 20 -7.85 44.76 -2.86
C ALA A 20 -7.96 43.24 -2.62
N LEU A 21 -7.49 42.46 -3.61
CA LEU A 21 -7.13 41.07 -3.41
C LEU A 21 -6.06 41.06 -2.33
N THR A 22 -6.47 40.86 -1.08
CA THR A 22 -5.59 40.36 -0.04
C THR A 22 -5.19 38.97 -0.49
N ALA A 23 -4.09 38.90 -1.25
CA ALA A 23 -3.34 37.68 -1.42
C ALA A 23 -2.96 37.24 0.00
N THR A 24 -3.75 36.32 0.54
CA THR A 24 -3.35 35.51 1.67
C THR A 24 -2.02 34.90 1.25
N SER A 25 -0.95 35.39 1.88
CA SER A 25 0.36 34.77 1.78
C SER A 25 0.16 33.30 2.12
N ALA A 26 0.23 32.44 1.09
CA ALA A 26 0.50 31.03 1.26
C ALA A 26 1.76 30.99 2.10
N SER A 27 1.60 30.70 3.40
CA SER A 27 2.72 30.35 4.24
C SER A 27 3.40 29.21 3.51
N ALA A 28 4.62 29.46 3.03
CA ALA A 28 5.51 28.43 2.54
C ALA A 28 5.60 27.40 3.67
N GLN A 29 4.82 26.33 3.57
CA GLN A 29 4.89 25.19 4.46
C GLN A 29 6.35 24.75 4.38
N GLY A 30 7.07 24.82 5.51
CA GLY A 30 8.46 24.43 5.56
C GLY A 30 8.57 23.05 4.93
N GLU A 31 9.35 22.95 3.85
CA GLU A 31 9.52 21.73 3.08
C GLU A 31 9.94 20.61 4.04
N THR A 32 9.03 19.68 4.29
CA THR A 32 9.29 18.63 5.27
C THR A 32 10.14 17.56 4.61
N ARG A 33 11.40 17.47 5.04
CA ARG A 33 12.39 16.58 4.44
C ARG A 33 12.51 15.28 5.22
N VAL A 34 12.52 14.16 4.52
CA VAL A 34 12.80 12.85 5.10
C VAL A 34 14.01 12.25 4.41
N ARG A 35 15.01 11.84 5.18
CA ARG A 35 16.15 11.05 4.70
C ARG A 35 15.92 9.59 5.05
N VAL A 36 16.02 8.71 4.06
CA VAL A 36 16.17 7.28 4.36
C VAL A 36 17.59 7.05 4.89
N GLY A 37 17.65 6.62 6.14
CA GLY A 37 18.85 6.41 6.92
C GLY A 37 19.46 5.05 6.64
N THR A 38 19.77 4.33 7.71
CA THR A 38 20.32 2.98 7.62
C THR A 38 19.22 1.97 7.37
N ILE A 39 19.46 1.07 6.42
CA ILE A 39 18.65 -0.14 6.23
C ILE A 39 19.51 -1.32 6.64
N THR A 40 19.06 -2.07 7.64
CA THR A 40 19.82 -3.19 8.21
C THR A 40 19.01 -4.48 8.16
N ALA A 41 19.71 -5.61 8.16
CA ALA A 41 19.09 -6.92 8.34
C ALA A 41 19.21 -7.34 9.81
N GLY A 42 18.11 -7.82 10.38
CA GLY A 42 18.10 -8.37 11.73
C GLY A 42 18.70 -9.77 11.84
N GLN A 43 18.87 -10.45 10.71
CA GLN A 43 19.45 -11.78 10.59
C GLN A 43 20.73 -11.70 9.74
N SER A 44 21.66 -12.63 9.96
CA SER A 44 22.89 -12.70 9.17
C SER A 44 22.58 -12.84 7.68
N CYS A 45 23.26 -12.05 6.84
CA CYS A 45 23.13 -12.10 5.37
C CYS A 45 23.56 -13.46 4.75
N THR A 46 23.80 -14.52 5.54
CA THR A 46 24.35 -15.81 5.11
C THR A 46 23.35 -16.97 5.18
N THR A 47 22.20 -16.82 5.84
CA THR A 47 21.33 -17.96 6.18
C THR A 47 19.90 -17.79 5.71
N TRP A 48 19.59 -18.28 4.51
CA TRP A 48 18.21 -18.49 4.05
C TRP A 48 18.13 -19.69 3.09
N ARG A 49 17.13 -20.59 3.25
CA ARG A 49 16.97 -21.92 2.57
C ARG A 49 16.76 -21.81 1.03
N ASN A 50 16.29 -22.76 0.23
CA ASN A 50 15.83 -22.48 -1.18
C ASN A 50 14.32 -22.69 -1.37
N TYR A 51 13.72 -22.04 -2.36
CA TYR A 51 12.34 -22.31 -2.79
C TYR A 51 12.33 -22.61 -4.29
N GLU A 52 11.70 -23.71 -4.67
CA GLU A 52 11.62 -24.17 -6.05
C GLU A 52 10.56 -23.36 -6.82
N GLY A 53 10.81 -23.11 -8.11
CA GLY A 53 9.86 -22.43 -9.00
C GLY A 53 8.62 -23.28 -9.29
N SER A 54 7.82 -22.85 -10.26
CA SER A 54 6.65 -23.62 -10.72
C SER A 54 7.07 -25.04 -11.09
N ARG A 55 6.45 -26.04 -10.47
CA ARG A 55 6.76 -27.46 -10.69
C ARG A 55 5.47 -28.21 -10.94
N LEU A 56 5.37 -28.83 -12.11
CA LEU A 56 4.35 -29.82 -12.41
C LEU A 56 4.93 -31.20 -12.13
N THR A 57 4.36 -31.93 -11.16
CA THR A 57 4.81 -33.28 -10.81
C THR A 57 3.74 -34.29 -11.23
N TYR A 58 4.13 -35.19 -12.15
CA TYR A 58 3.36 -36.33 -12.65
C TYR A 58 4.28 -37.55 -12.71
N SER A 59 3.73 -38.75 -12.88
CA SER A 59 4.54 -39.92 -13.19
C SER A 59 5.16 -39.80 -14.60
N GLU A 60 6.38 -40.29 -14.80
CA GLU A 60 7.06 -40.28 -16.12
C GLU A 60 6.21 -40.99 -17.18
N ALA A 61 5.50 -42.05 -16.77
CA ALA A 61 4.54 -42.77 -17.60
C ALA A 61 3.33 -41.92 -18.03
N GLU A 62 2.77 -41.08 -17.15
CA GLU A 62 1.64 -40.20 -17.49
C GLU A 62 2.05 -39.05 -18.39
N TYR A 63 3.27 -38.52 -18.23
CA TYR A 63 3.76 -37.45 -19.09
C TYR A 63 4.06 -37.91 -20.51
N ALA A 64 4.76 -39.05 -20.63
CA ALA A 64 5.02 -39.67 -21.92
C ALA A 64 3.71 -40.00 -22.65
N ARG A 65 2.66 -40.38 -21.91
CA ARG A 65 1.31 -40.61 -22.46
C ARG A 65 0.67 -39.34 -23.04
N TRP A 66 0.85 -38.18 -22.41
CA TRP A 66 0.18 -36.94 -22.81
C TRP A 66 0.97 -36.09 -23.81
N TRP A 67 2.31 -36.09 -23.74
CA TRP A 67 3.17 -35.16 -24.48
C TRP A 67 4.28 -35.85 -25.30
N GLY A 68 4.38 -37.18 -25.23
CA GLY A 68 5.41 -37.97 -25.90
C GLY A 68 6.78 -37.92 -25.20
N ALA A 69 7.64 -38.91 -25.48
CA ALA A 69 8.92 -39.10 -24.81
C ALA A 69 9.92 -37.92 -24.98
N ALA A 70 9.80 -37.13 -26.07
CA ALA A 70 10.70 -36.02 -26.35
C ALA A 70 10.47 -34.80 -25.42
N ALA A 71 9.26 -34.62 -24.89
CA ALA A 71 8.93 -33.53 -23.99
C ALA A 71 9.56 -33.70 -22.60
N ALA A 72 9.78 -34.94 -22.15
CA ALA A 72 10.30 -35.27 -20.81
C ALA A 72 11.67 -34.64 -20.52
N ARG A 73 12.46 -34.36 -21.57
CA ARG A 73 13.80 -33.76 -21.46
C ARG A 73 13.78 -32.25 -21.16
N ARG A 74 12.63 -31.56 -21.24
CA ARG A 74 12.51 -30.11 -20.94
C ARG A 74 12.13 -29.81 -19.48
N TYR A 75 12.11 -30.82 -18.61
CA TYR A 75 11.63 -30.78 -17.22
C TYR A 75 12.39 -29.84 -16.26
N TYR A 76 13.61 -29.38 -16.60
CA TYR A 76 14.53 -28.75 -15.63
C TYR A 76 14.82 -27.25 -15.83
N LEU A 77 14.16 -26.54 -16.76
CA LEU A 77 14.56 -25.17 -17.08
C LEU A 77 13.77 -24.10 -16.28
N SER A 78 14.54 -23.35 -15.49
CA SER A 78 14.26 -22.08 -14.77
C SER A 78 13.99 -22.19 -13.25
N HIS A 79 15.08 -22.16 -12.47
CA HIS A 79 15.04 -21.98 -11.02
C HIS A 79 15.75 -20.66 -10.67
N THR A 80 15.04 -19.68 -10.11
CA THR A 80 15.64 -18.49 -9.49
C THR A 80 15.00 -18.28 -8.11
N THR A 81 15.82 -18.10 -7.07
CA THR A 81 15.36 -18.09 -5.67
C THR A 81 15.48 -16.69 -5.07
N TRP A 82 14.41 -16.21 -4.43
CA TRP A 82 14.35 -14.89 -3.78
C TRP A 82 15.40 -14.67 -2.68
N ARG A 83 15.87 -15.75 -2.06
CA ARG A 83 16.89 -15.67 -1.00
C ARG A 83 18.26 -15.27 -1.52
N SER A 84 18.62 -15.70 -2.72
CA SER A 84 19.82 -15.20 -3.41
C SER A 84 19.73 -13.68 -3.61
N TRP A 85 18.54 -13.15 -3.88
CA TRP A 85 18.30 -11.71 -4.02
C TRP A 85 18.35 -10.97 -2.68
N VAL A 86 17.73 -11.52 -1.61
CA VAL A 86 17.85 -10.95 -0.26
C VAL A 86 19.32 -10.85 0.19
N VAL A 87 20.10 -11.91 -0.04
CA VAL A 87 21.53 -11.92 0.31
C VAL A 87 22.28 -10.87 -0.49
N LYS A 88 22.01 -10.77 -1.79
CA LYS A 88 22.59 -9.75 -2.66
C LYS A 88 22.25 -8.35 -2.15
N ASP A 89 20.98 -8.06 -1.89
CA ASP A 89 20.55 -6.76 -1.39
C ASP A 89 21.12 -6.48 0.01
N CYS A 90 21.22 -7.47 0.89
CA CYS A 90 21.88 -7.33 2.19
C CYS A 90 23.35 -6.94 2.05
N GLN A 91 24.06 -7.53 1.08
CA GLN A 91 25.45 -7.18 0.73
C GLN A 91 25.53 -5.78 0.08
N ASP A 92 24.53 -5.42 -0.72
CA ASP A 92 24.40 -4.14 -1.40
C ASP A 92 23.73 -3.06 -0.51
N ASN A 93 23.61 -3.27 0.81
CA ASN A 93 22.98 -2.34 1.78
C ASN A 93 21.54 -1.91 1.44
N PHE A 94 20.78 -2.81 0.84
CA PHE A 94 19.36 -2.67 0.47
C PHE A 94 19.09 -1.45 -0.40
N THR A 95 19.95 -1.17 -1.39
CA THR A 95 19.79 -0.05 -2.34
C THR A 95 18.43 -0.06 -3.03
N SER A 96 17.98 -1.21 -3.56
CA SER A 96 16.67 -1.32 -4.21
C SER A 96 15.52 -0.92 -3.27
N LEU A 97 15.51 -1.45 -2.05
CA LEU A 97 14.49 -1.08 -1.06
C LEU A 97 14.57 0.41 -0.68
N ARG A 98 15.79 0.96 -0.53
CA ARG A 98 15.98 2.39 -0.26
C ARG A 98 15.37 3.23 -1.37
N ASP A 99 15.72 2.95 -2.62
CA ASP A 99 15.24 3.69 -3.79
C ASP A 99 13.71 3.63 -3.88
N THR A 100 13.11 2.47 -3.59
CA THR A 100 11.65 2.32 -3.55
C THR A 100 11.01 3.12 -2.41
N VAL A 101 11.60 3.14 -1.20
CA VAL A 101 11.09 3.95 -0.08
C VAL A 101 11.19 5.44 -0.41
N GLU A 102 12.34 5.87 -0.92
CA GLU A 102 12.57 7.26 -1.33
C GLU A 102 11.58 7.68 -2.44
N ALA A 103 11.43 6.87 -3.48
CA ALA A 103 10.46 7.12 -4.54
C ALA A 103 9.02 7.19 -3.99
N SER A 104 8.66 6.30 -3.06
CA SER A 104 7.33 6.26 -2.45
C SER A 104 7.06 7.51 -1.60
N LEU A 105 8.02 7.94 -0.79
CA LEU A 105 7.93 9.18 0.00
C LEU A 105 7.82 10.41 -0.90
N ALA A 106 8.66 10.50 -1.95
CA ALA A 106 8.68 11.62 -2.89
C ALA A 106 7.41 11.69 -3.76
N SER A 107 6.81 10.54 -4.10
CA SER A 107 5.63 10.48 -4.95
C SER A 107 4.41 11.18 -4.38
N THR A 108 4.38 11.42 -3.07
CA THR A 108 3.30 12.12 -2.38
C THR A 108 3.22 13.61 -2.73
N GLY A 109 4.33 14.21 -3.19
CA GLY A 109 4.46 15.66 -3.35
C GLY A 109 4.38 16.46 -2.04
N ARG A 110 4.16 15.80 -0.89
CA ARG A 110 4.04 16.40 0.45
C ARG A 110 5.37 16.37 1.20
N LEU A 111 6.16 15.35 0.94
CA LEU A 111 7.48 15.16 1.54
C LEU A 111 8.56 15.28 0.48
N THR A 112 9.65 15.95 0.83
CA THR A 112 10.86 15.97 0.01
C THR A 112 11.86 14.95 0.54
N VAL A 113 12.43 14.13 -0.33
CA VAL A 113 13.53 13.24 0.08
C VAL A 113 14.83 14.03 0.12
N GLY A 114 15.48 14.07 1.29
CA GLY A 114 16.72 14.83 1.44
C GLY A 114 17.18 15.03 2.88
N ARG A 115 18.33 15.67 3.04
CA ARG A 115 18.92 15.95 4.36
C ARG A 115 18.24 17.15 5.04
N GLY A 116 18.17 17.12 6.38
CA GLY A 116 17.87 18.29 7.21
C GLY A 116 16.50 18.30 7.89
N GLY A 117 15.71 17.22 7.81
CA GLY A 117 14.47 17.06 8.56
C GLY A 117 14.49 15.78 9.39
N TYR A 118 13.68 14.81 8.99
CA TYR A 118 13.56 13.50 9.63
C TYR A 118 14.58 12.50 9.08
N THR A 119 14.93 11.50 9.89
CA THR A 119 15.70 10.33 9.47
C THR A 119 14.89 9.07 9.71
N LEU A 120 14.70 8.26 8.66
CA LEU A 120 13.99 6.99 8.69
C LEU A 120 14.99 5.83 8.66
N ASP A 121 15.14 5.12 9.77
CA ASP A 121 15.91 3.88 9.83
C ASP A 121 14.98 2.67 9.67
N ILE A 122 15.41 1.68 8.88
CA ILE A 122 14.63 0.46 8.61
C ILE A 122 15.47 -0.76 8.98
N ARG A 123 14.83 -1.74 9.63
CA ARG A 123 15.44 -3.02 9.96
C ARG A 123 14.53 -4.14 9.48
N ILE A 124 15.01 -4.93 8.53
CA ILE A 124 14.29 -6.13 8.09
C ILE A 124 14.51 -7.22 9.14
N SER A 125 13.51 -7.47 9.99
CA SER A 125 13.66 -8.29 11.19
C SER A 125 13.36 -9.75 10.98
N ASN A 126 12.45 -10.08 10.07
CA ASN A 126 12.15 -11.45 9.72
C ASN A 126 11.74 -11.57 8.25
N ILE A 127 12.29 -12.57 7.58
CA ILE A 127 11.85 -12.99 6.26
C ILE A 127 11.57 -14.48 6.34
N SER A 128 10.31 -14.88 6.31
CA SER A 128 9.93 -16.29 6.39
C SER A 128 9.05 -16.69 5.23
N SER A 129 8.97 -17.99 4.99
CA SER A 129 8.05 -18.57 4.03
C SER A 129 7.28 -19.67 4.71
N THR A 130 5.97 -19.63 4.60
CA THR A 130 5.13 -20.77 4.95
C THR A 130 4.93 -21.58 3.67
N PRO A 131 5.44 -22.82 3.58
CA PRO A 131 5.14 -23.66 2.43
C PRO A 131 3.64 -23.94 2.35
N PRO A 132 3.11 -24.30 1.18
CA PRO A 132 1.71 -24.67 1.03
C PRO A 132 1.29 -25.66 2.11
N ALA A 133 0.31 -25.27 2.94
CA ALA A 133 -0.20 -26.14 3.98
C ALA A 133 -0.77 -27.41 3.31
N THR A 134 -0.13 -28.55 3.53
CA THR A 134 -0.74 -29.83 3.17
C THR A 134 -2.01 -29.99 3.99
N ARG A 135 -3.16 -30.03 3.30
CA ARG A 135 -4.50 -30.49 3.75
C ARG A 135 -5.53 -29.39 4.03
N GLN A 136 -6.27 -29.00 2.99
CA GLN A 136 -7.72 -28.75 3.14
C GLN A 136 -8.47 -29.38 1.94
N PRO A 137 -9.34 -30.37 2.15
CA PRO A 137 -10.24 -30.86 1.10
C PRO A 137 -11.29 -29.80 0.80
N VAL A 138 -11.43 -29.40 -0.46
CA VAL A 138 -12.29 -28.27 -0.84
C VAL A 138 -13.77 -28.57 -0.63
N ARG A 139 -14.18 -29.86 -0.52
CA ARG A 139 -15.60 -30.22 -0.37
C ARG A 139 -15.82 -31.68 0.01
N GLY A 140 -15.32 -32.14 1.16
CA GLY A 140 -15.64 -33.49 1.68
C GLY A 140 -15.29 -34.69 0.77
N ASP A 141 -14.65 -34.43 -0.37
CA ASP A 141 -14.33 -35.40 -1.41
C ASP A 141 -12.83 -35.29 -1.70
N ALA A 142 -12.14 -36.43 -1.66
CA ALA A 142 -10.68 -36.50 -1.61
C ALA A 142 -10.01 -36.25 -2.97
N SER A 143 -10.78 -35.91 -4.01
CA SER A 143 -10.35 -35.91 -5.41
C SER A 143 -9.42 -34.77 -5.81
N TYR A 144 -9.50 -33.61 -5.14
CA TYR A 144 -8.57 -32.49 -5.32
C TYR A 144 -8.38 -31.65 -4.04
N ARG A 145 -7.18 -31.06 -3.88
CA ARG A 145 -6.72 -30.29 -2.73
C ARG A 145 -5.99 -29.06 -3.24
N THR A 146 -6.19 -27.92 -2.58
CA THR A 146 -5.46 -26.69 -2.90
C THR A 146 -4.67 -26.21 -1.70
N SER A 147 -3.46 -25.72 -1.92
CA SER A 147 -2.60 -25.17 -0.88
C SER A 147 -1.84 -23.95 -1.40
N TRP A 148 -1.49 -23.03 -0.51
CA TRP A 148 -0.86 -21.76 -0.86
C TRP A 148 0.42 -21.56 -0.06
N GLY A 149 1.53 -21.34 -0.77
CA GLY A 149 2.78 -20.92 -0.15
C GLY A 149 2.79 -19.40 -0.03
N THR A 150 3.16 -18.89 1.15
CA THR A 150 3.22 -17.45 1.41
C THR A 150 4.61 -17.04 1.88
N ALA A 151 5.08 -15.89 1.44
CA ALA A 151 6.17 -15.14 2.04
C ALA A 151 5.59 -14.25 3.13
N LEU A 152 6.28 -14.16 4.26
CA LEU A 152 5.98 -13.22 5.33
C LEU A 152 7.24 -12.42 5.59
N VAL A 153 7.15 -11.10 5.47
CA VAL A 153 8.24 -10.19 5.78
C VAL A 153 7.83 -9.24 6.85
N THR A 154 8.66 -9.13 7.87
CA THR A 154 8.55 -8.16 8.95
C THR A 154 9.71 -7.18 8.83
N ALA A 155 9.38 -5.90 8.78
CA ALA A 155 10.33 -4.79 8.82
C ALA A 155 9.96 -3.86 9.96
N ASP A 156 10.92 -3.58 10.82
CA ASP A 156 10.80 -2.56 11.85
C ASP A 156 11.29 -1.23 11.27
N TYR A 157 10.63 -0.13 11.63
CA TYR A 157 11.08 1.21 11.25
C TYR A 157 11.13 2.13 12.47
N ILE A 158 12.02 3.11 12.41
CA ILE A 158 12.13 4.18 13.40
C ILE A 158 12.27 5.49 12.65
N LEU A 159 11.37 6.44 12.94
CA LEU A 159 11.43 7.80 12.46
C LEU A 159 12.01 8.70 13.56
N ARG A 160 13.11 9.37 13.25
CA ARG A 160 13.78 10.33 14.13
C ARG A 160 13.61 11.75 13.62
N ASP A 161 13.49 12.72 14.52
CA ASP A 161 13.54 14.13 14.17
C ASP A 161 14.97 14.61 13.88
N ARG A 162 15.11 15.92 13.63
CA ARG A 162 16.41 16.57 13.40
C ARG A 162 17.37 16.53 14.60
N ASN A 163 16.85 16.36 15.82
CA ASN A 163 17.62 16.26 17.05
C ASN A 163 18.08 14.81 17.32
N GLY A 164 17.51 13.85 16.59
CA GLY A 164 17.78 12.42 16.73
C GLY A 164 16.79 11.69 17.65
N ASP A 165 15.76 12.39 18.14
CA ASP A 165 14.73 11.86 19.00
C ASP A 165 13.74 11.02 18.19
N SER A 166 13.37 9.84 18.71
CA SER A 166 12.38 8.97 18.06
C SER A 166 10.99 9.62 18.16
N VAL A 167 10.43 9.96 17.00
CA VAL A 167 9.07 10.53 16.87
C VAL A 167 8.05 9.42 16.67
N ASP A 168 8.44 8.37 15.95
CA ASP A 168 7.58 7.23 15.65
C ASP A 168 8.42 5.98 15.40
N GLY A 169 7.78 4.81 15.49
CA GLY A 169 8.37 3.54 15.14
C GLY A 169 7.37 2.40 15.29
N GLY A 170 7.53 1.39 14.47
CA GLY A 170 6.60 0.27 14.41
C GLY A 170 7.18 -0.91 13.65
N ALA A 171 6.38 -1.98 13.58
CA ALA A 171 6.70 -3.17 12.82
C ALA A 171 5.64 -3.39 11.75
N ILE A 172 6.07 -3.43 10.49
CA ILE A 172 5.24 -3.71 9.34
C ILE A 172 5.43 -5.19 8.99
N THR A 173 4.33 -5.93 8.96
CA THR A 173 4.33 -7.31 8.49
C THR A 173 3.49 -7.43 7.22
N LYS A 174 4.10 -7.89 6.13
CA LYS A 174 3.43 -8.12 4.85
C LYS A 174 3.44 -9.60 4.50
N ARG A 175 2.30 -10.09 3.99
CA ARG A 175 2.15 -11.46 3.52
C ARG A 175 1.89 -11.49 2.02
N ILE A 176 2.74 -12.17 1.28
CA ILE A 176 2.65 -12.27 -0.19
C ILE A 176 2.46 -13.72 -0.57
N GLU A 177 1.43 -14.00 -1.37
CA GLU A 177 1.24 -15.33 -1.95
C GLU A 177 2.34 -15.58 -2.99
N MET A 178 3.11 -16.65 -2.81
CA MET A 178 4.23 -17.00 -3.69
C MET A 178 3.89 -18.14 -4.64
N SER A 179 3.00 -19.03 -4.19
CA SER A 179 2.72 -20.26 -4.91
C SER A 179 1.34 -20.78 -4.57
N ARG A 180 0.76 -21.44 -5.55
CA ARG A 180 -0.49 -22.17 -5.42
C ARG A 180 -0.28 -23.58 -5.94
N THR A 181 -0.57 -24.56 -5.10
CA THR A 181 -0.50 -25.97 -5.46
C THR A 181 -1.91 -26.54 -5.51
N ILE A 182 -2.19 -27.29 -6.58
CA ILE A 182 -3.41 -28.07 -6.78
C ILE A 182 -2.98 -29.53 -6.87
N ASP A 183 -3.29 -30.29 -5.82
CA ASP A 183 -3.07 -31.73 -5.79
C ASP A 183 -4.37 -32.45 -6.12
N THR A 184 -4.28 -33.50 -6.92
CA THR A 184 -5.35 -34.48 -7.18
C THR A 184 -4.81 -35.87 -6.90
N ASN A 185 -5.65 -36.90 -6.99
CA ASN A 185 -5.21 -38.29 -6.81
C ASN A 185 -4.15 -38.75 -7.83
N ARG A 186 -3.94 -38.02 -8.95
CA ARG A 186 -3.03 -38.41 -10.04
C ARG A 186 -2.04 -37.32 -10.48
N MET A 187 -2.21 -36.09 -10.02
CA MET A 187 -1.44 -34.95 -10.51
C MET A 187 -1.27 -33.91 -9.41
N SER A 188 -0.06 -33.37 -9.28
CA SER A 188 0.23 -32.19 -8.48
C SER A 188 0.70 -31.07 -9.40
N VAL A 189 -0.08 -30.00 -9.46
CA VAL A 189 0.23 -28.78 -10.20
C VAL A 189 0.66 -27.72 -9.20
N SER A 190 1.93 -27.36 -9.15
CA SER A 190 2.40 -26.21 -8.37
C SER A 190 2.76 -25.08 -9.32
N VAL A 191 2.05 -23.96 -9.19
CA VAL A 191 2.39 -22.70 -9.83
C VAL A 191 3.05 -21.84 -8.77
N SER A 192 4.33 -21.53 -8.96
CA SER A 192 5.09 -20.60 -8.13
C SER A 192 5.53 -19.42 -8.97
N GLU A 193 5.37 -18.22 -8.43
CA GLU A 193 5.88 -17.01 -9.04
C GLU A 193 7.43 -17.00 -9.01
N PRO A 194 8.09 -16.37 -10.01
CA PRO A 194 9.54 -16.22 -10.00
C PRO A 194 10.00 -15.51 -8.73
N GLY A 195 11.05 -16.02 -8.08
CA GLY A 195 11.54 -15.45 -6.82
C GLY A 195 11.92 -13.98 -6.91
N ALA A 196 12.42 -13.52 -8.06
CA ALA A 196 12.72 -12.10 -8.30
C ALA A 196 11.44 -11.24 -8.34
N ALA A 197 10.36 -11.72 -8.95
CA ALA A 197 9.10 -10.99 -9.02
C ALA A 197 8.47 -10.85 -7.64
N VAL A 198 8.42 -11.94 -6.88
CA VAL A 198 7.95 -11.95 -5.48
C VAL A 198 8.79 -11.02 -4.62
N TYR A 199 10.12 -11.05 -4.77
CA TYR A 199 11.03 -10.22 -4.00
C TYR A 199 10.84 -8.72 -4.29
N ASN A 200 10.71 -8.35 -5.57
CA ASN A 200 10.45 -6.96 -5.95
C ASN A 200 9.08 -6.49 -5.45
N LEU A 201 8.05 -7.32 -5.60
CA LEU A 201 6.72 -7.03 -5.06
C LEU A 201 6.78 -6.82 -3.54
N MET A 202 7.53 -7.66 -2.84
CA MET A 202 7.74 -7.55 -1.41
C MET A 202 8.44 -6.27 -0.98
N GLN A 203 9.49 -5.87 -1.69
CA GLN A 203 10.14 -4.59 -1.45
C GLN A 203 9.17 -3.43 -1.65
N ASN A 204 8.37 -3.48 -2.71
CA ASN A 204 7.38 -2.45 -3.01
C ASN A 204 6.29 -2.36 -1.94
N GLU A 205 5.71 -3.49 -1.52
CA GLU A 205 4.66 -3.54 -0.49
C GLU A 205 5.17 -3.05 0.88
N VAL A 206 6.38 -3.45 1.27
CA VAL A 206 7.00 -3.01 2.52
C VAL A 206 7.36 -1.53 2.45
N ALA A 207 7.98 -1.08 1.35
CA ALA A 207 8.35 0.31 1.15
C ALA A 207 7.13 1.23 1.16
N LEU A 208 6.05 0.83 0.48
CA LEU A 208 4.82 1.60 0.43
C LEU A 208 4.16 1.70 1.80
N ALA A 209 4.11 0.59 2.56
CA ALA A 209 3.55 0.61 3.91
C ALA A 209 4.38 1.47 4.87
N ILE A 210 5.71 1.39 4.82
CA ILE A 210 6.58 2.26 5.62
C ILE A 210 6.40 3.73 5.20
N ALA A 211 6.37 4.02 3.89
CA ALA A 211 6.18 5.38 3.39
C ALA A 211 4.83 5.94 3.84
N ARG A 212 3.77 5.13 3.84
CA ARG A 212 2.44 5.47 4.33
C ARG A 212 2.46 5.84 5.81
N GLU A 213 2.99 4.98 6.67
CA GLU A 213 3.09 5.24 8.12
C GLU A 213 3.89 6.52 8.40
N VAL A 214 5.07 6.66 7.80
CA VAL A 214 5.92 7.84 7.97
C VAL A 214 5.22 9.11 7.49
N THR A 215 4.56 9.06 6.34
CA THR A 215 3.84 10.21 5.78
C THR A 215 2.69 10.63 6.70
N PHE A 216 1.88 9.69 7.17
CA PHE A 216 0.73 10.01 8.01
C PHE A 216 1.11 10.38 9.46
N THR A 217 2.27 9.94 9.94
CA THR A 217 2.84 10.44 11.19
C THR A 217 3.23 11.91 11.08
N ILE A 218 3.83 12.33 9.96
CA ILE A 218 4.30 13.71 9.75
C ILE A 218 3.12 14.64 9.40
N GLU A 219 2.31 14.25 8.42
CA GLU A 219 1.15 14.98 7.94
C GLU A 219 -0.06 14.02 7.91
N PRO A 220 -0.87 13.98 8.98
CA PRO A 220 -1.99 13.04 9.09
C PRO A 220 -2.96 13.14 7.93
N ALA A 221 -3.47 11.98 7.49
CA ALA A 221 -4.55 11.92 6.52
C ALA A 221 -5.82 12.55 7.10
N ARG A 222 -6.48 13.39 6.30
CA ARG A 222 -7.64 14.16 6.68
C ARG A 222 -8.68 14.21 5.57
N VAL A 223 -9.92 14.32 5.99
CA VAL A 223 -11.04 14.66 5.10
C VAL A 223 -10.85 16.12 4.64
N ILE A 224 -10.89 16.36 3.32
CA ILE A 224 -10.83 17.70 2.73
C ILE A 224 -12.20 18.17 2.21
N ALA A 225 -13.06 17.23 1.85
CA ALA A 225 -14.44 17.49 1.49
C ALA A 225 -15.34 16.33 1.95
N ALA A 226 -16.60 16.61 2.28
CA ALA A 226 -17.61 15.61 2.63
C ALA A 226 -18.94 15.99 1.95
N GLU A 227 -19.54 15.04 1.25
CA GLU A 227 -20.82 15.21 0.56
C GLU A 227 -21.66 13.94 0.74
N GLY A 228 -22.67 14.00 1.62
CA GLY A 228 -23.51 12.85 1.96
C GLY A 228 -22.67 11.66 2.46
N ASP A 229 -22.71 10.57 1.71
CA ASP A 229 -21.98 9.33 2.03
C ASP A 229 -20.56 9.26 1.46
N ARG A 230 -20.11 10.34 0.81
CA ARG A 230 -18.78 10.45 0.20
C ARG A 230 -17.91 11.42 0.96
N ILE A 231 -16.63 11.07 1.02
CA ILE A 231 -15.57 11.94 1.50
C ILE A 231 -14.44 11.99 0.48
N GLU A 232 -13.75 13.10 0.46
CA GLU A 232 -12.47 13.26 -0.23
C GLU A 232 -11.37 13.41 0.82
N ILE A 233 -10.23 12.77 0.60
CA ILE A 233 -9.09 12.82 1.51
C ILE A 233 -7.87 13.43 0.84
N ASN A 234 -7.00 14.07 1.63
CA ASN A 234 -5.79 14.79 1.15
C ASN A 234 -4.65 13.91 0.62
N TYR A 235 -4.91 12.63 0.36
CA TYR A 235 -3.92 11.67 -0.14
C TYR A 235 -4.52 10.77 -1.20
N GLY A 236 -3.73 10.53 -2.26
CA GLY A 236 -4.03 9.62 -3.34
C GLY A 236 -2.95 8.54 -3.53
N ARG A 237 -2.79 8.08 -4.75
CA ARG A 237 -1.79 7.10 -5.15
C ARG A 237 -0.37 7.65 -4.96
N PRO A 238 0.62 6.80 -4.64
CA PRO A 238 0.48 5.37 -4.39
C PRO A 238 0.03 5.04 -2.95
N LEU A 239 -0.02 6.02 -2.04
CA LEU A 239 -0.30 5.77 -0.63
C LEU A 239 -1.73 5.29 -0.38
N VAL A 240 -2.66 5.64 -1.25
CA VAL A 240 -4.07 5.28 -1.17
C VAL A 240 -4.47 4.58 -2.46
N GLU A 241 -5.02 3.37 -2.33
CA GLU A 241 -5.45 2.58 -3.47
C GLU A 241 -6.97 2.35 -3.48
N LEU A 242 -7.48 2.07 -4.68
CA LEU A 242 -8.86 1.61 -4.85
C LEU A 242 -9.13 0.39 -3.96
N GLY A 243 -10.22 0.45 -3.20
CA GLY A 243 -10.65 -0.63 -2.31
C GLY A 243 -10.01 -0.63 -0.93
N ASP A 244 -9.06 0.28 -0.66
CA ASP A 244 -8.53 0.52 0.69
C ASP A 244 -9.65 0.90 1.64
N ARG A 245 -9.46 0.55 2.93
CA ARG A 245 -10.43 0.81 3.98
C ARG A 245 -9.88 1.84 4.94
N LEU A 246 -10.73 2.78 5.29
CA LEU A 246 -10.40 3.93 6.12
C LEU A 246 -11.34 3.93 7.31
N ASP A 247 -10.84 4.26 8.50
CA ASP A 247 -11.65 4.63 9.64
C ASP A 247 -11.49 6.14 9.86
N VAL A 248 -12.59 6.88 9.80
CA VAL A 248 -12.61 8.35 9.95
C VAL A 248 -13.20 8.70 11.30
N LYS A 249 -12.44 9.46 12.11
CA LYS A 249 -12.89 9.87 13.44
C LYS A 249 -13.97 10.95 13.33
N LYS A 250 -15.06 10.76 14.06
CA LYS A 250 -16.17 11.73 14.13
C LYS A 250 -15.72 13.05 14.78
N THR A 251 -16.26 14.18 14.32
CA THR A 251 -16.06 15.48 14.98
C THR A 251 -16.66 15.50 16.39
N ARG A 252 -17.80 14.82 16.58
CA ARG A 252 -18.54 14.75 17.84
C ARG A 252 -18.87 13.31 18.20
N GLY A 253 -18.91 13.04 19.49
CA GLY A 253 -19.18 11.70 20.02
C GLY A 253 -17.95 10.78 20.05
N ILE A 254 -18.18 9.51 20.37
CA ILE A 254 -17.14 8.49 20.47
C ILE A 254 -17.28 7.57 19.25
N GLY A 255 -16.19 7.37 18.51
CA GLY A 255 -16.09 6.35 17.47
C GLY A 255 -15.48 6.84 16.17
N SER A 256 -15.44 5.92 15.20
CA SER A 256 -15.05 6.18 13.82
C SER A 256 -16.08 5.58 12.87
N ILE A 257 -16.17 6.15 11.67
CA ILE A 257 -16.98 5.61 10.58
C ILE A 257 -16.05 4.98 9.57
N ARG A 258 -16.43 3.81 9.07
CA ARG A 258 -15.66 3.10 8.06
C ARG A 258 -16.02 3.59 6.67
N TYR A 259 -15.01 3.85 5.86
CA TYR A 259 -15.12 4.19 4.45
C TYR A 259 -14.31 3.22 3.60
N ARG A 260 -14.68 3.12 2.32
CA ARG A 260 -13.98 2.36 1.29
C ARG A 260 -13.60 3.31 0.16
N VAL A 261 -12.33 3.31 -0.21
CA VAL A 261 -11.84 4.12 -1.33
C VAL A 261 -12.46 3.60 -2.63
N VAL A 262 -13.13 4.48 -3.38
CA VAL A 262 -13.80 4.18 -4.67
C VAL A 262 -13.07 4.80 -5.86
N SER A 263 -12.22 5.80 -5.63
CA SER A 263 -11.27 6.31 -6.62
C SER A 263 -10.06 6.92 -5.92
N ALA A 264 -8.90 6.85 -6.56
CA ALA A 264 -7.67 7.47 -6.08
C ALA A 264 -6.94 8.13 -7.25
N SER A 265 -6.78 9.44 -7.16
CA SER A 265 -5.94 10.28 -8.03
C SER A 265 -4.51 10.30 -7.47
N ASP A 266 -3.61 11.13 -8.00
CA ASP A 266 -2.25 11.23 -7.45
C ASP A 266 -2.22 12.01 -6.11
N ASN A 267 -3.11 13.00 -5.93
CA ASN A 267 -3.07 13.90 -4.76
C ASN A 267 -4.23 13.69 -3.76
N ASP A 268 -5.30 13.05 -4.21
CA ASP A 268 -6.54 12.88 -3.48
C ASP A 268 -7.15 11.50 -3.73
N ALA A 269 -8.07 11.12 -2.86
CA ALA A 269 -8.88 9.94 -3.04
C ALA A 269 -10.30 10.20 -2.55
N VAL A 270 -11.27 9.61 -3.24
CA VAL A 270 -12.67 9.63 -2.86
C VAL A 270 -13.02 8.29 -2.23
N ALA A 271 -13.69 8.33 -1.09
CA ALA A 271 -14.16 7.17 -0.38
C ALA A 271 -15.65 7.27 -0.07
N GLU A 272 -16.34 6.13 -0.11
CA GLU A 272 -17.76 5.99 0.22
C GLU A 272 -17.93 5.26 1.54
N VAL A 273 -19.00 5.58 2.26
CA VAL A 273 -19.31 4.92 3.53
C VAL A 273 -19.43 3.41 3.35
N ASP A 274 -18.77 2.65 4.21
CA ASP A 274 -18.81 1.20 4.19
C ASP A 274 -19.91 0.73 5.15
N GLY A 275 -21.13 0.55 4.62
CA GLY A 275 -22.33 0.09 5.34
C GLY A 275 -23.17 1.23 5.93
N ASP A 276 -24.23 0.88 6.66
CA ASP A 276 -25.17 1.86 7.24
C ASP A 276 -24.58 2.51 8.50
N ASN A 277 -23.86 3.62 8.33
CA ASN A 277 -23.37 4.45 9.42
C ASN A 277 -23.90 5.88 9.30
N ASP A 278 -24.11 6.54 10.43
CA ASP A 278 -24.52 7.95 10.46
C ASP A 278 -23.32 8.87 10.19
N THR A 279 -23.26 9.39 8.96
CA THR A 279 -22.23 10.27 8.40
C THR A 279 -22.38 11.74 8.79
N SER A 280 -23.43 12.11 9.53
CA SER A 280 -23.71 13.53 9.88
C SER A 280 -22.63 14.21 10.73
N ASP A 281 -21.80 13.42 11.42
CA ASP A 281 -20.68 13.89 12.24
C ASP A 281 -19.33 13.95 11.48
N ILE A 282 -19.33 13.77 10.16
CA ILE A 282 -18.12 13.80 9.32
C ILE A 282 -18.00 15.13 8.60
N GLU A 283 -16.93 15.85 8.91
CA GLU A 283 -16.66 17.19 8.40
C GLU A 283 -15.20 17.30 7.89
N PRO A 284 -14.91 18.24 6.97
CA PRO A 284 -13.54 18.56 6.59
C PRO A 284 -12.64 18.82 7.81
N GLY A 285 -11.44 18.25 7.78
CA GLY A 285 -10.46 18.28 8.87
C GLY A 285 -10.47 17.05 9.76
N ASN A 286 -11.50 16.19 9.69
CA ASN A 286 -11.52 14.93 10.43
C ASN A 286 -10.34 14.03 10.10
N LEU A 287 -9.83 13.35 11.13
CA LEU A 287 -8.68 12.46 11.02
C LEU A 287 -9.08 11.14 10.39
N VAL A 288 -8.29 10.71 9.42
CA VAL A 288 -8.43 9.46 8.70
C VAL A 288 -7.34 8.51 9.18
N THR A 289 -7.70 7.26 9.46
CA THR A 289 -6.76 6.19 9.80
C THR A 289 -6.94 5.05 8.81
N PHE A 290 -5.83 4.55 8.27
CA PHE A 290 -5.86 3.46 7.30
C PHE A 290 -5.95 2.12 7.99
N ILE A 291 -6.76 1.22 7.41
CA ILE A 291 -6.87 -0.15 7.86
C ILE A 291 -6.13 -1.02 6.86
N GLU A 292 -4.94 -1.49 7.23
CA GLU A 292 -4.14 -2.39 6.40
C GLU A 292 -4.95 -3.63 6.01
N LYS A 293 -4.86 -4.01 4.72
CA LYS A 293 -5.58 -5.15 4.13
C LYS A 293 -5.35 -6.46 4.90
N ASP A 294 -4.20 -6.56 5.54
CA ASP A 294 -3.70 -7.76 6.22
C ASP A 294 -4.09 -7.80 7.71
N SER A 295 -4.71 -6.73 8.23
CA SER A 295 -5.08 -6.59 9.64
C SER A 295 -6.37 -7.34 10.00
N ASP A 296 -6.49 -7.77 11.26
CA ASP A 296 -7.74 -8.36 11.77
C ASP A 296 -8.93 -7.38 11.66
N ALA A 297 -8.65 -6.07 11.77
CA ALA A 297 -9.64 -5.00 11.60
C ALA A 297 -10.21 -4.96 10.16
N ALA A 298 -9.42 -5.31 9.14
CA ALA A 298 -9.91 -5.49 7.78
C ALA A 298 -10.86 -6.70 7.66
N ASN A 299 -10.73 -7.70 8.53
CA ASN A 299 -11.57 -8.91 8.49
C ASN A 299 -12.76 -8.89 9.47
N ALA A 300 -12.83 -7.90 10.37
CA ALA A 300 -13.81 -7.81 11.46
C ALA A 300 -15.30 -7.81 11.04
N ARG A 301 -15.62 -7.65 9.75
CA ARG A 301 -16.97 -7.82 9.22
C ARG A 301 -17.46 -9.28 9.16
N ARG A 302 -16.58 -10.28 9.30
CA ARG A 302 -16.97 -11.70 9.24
C ARG A 302 -17.63 -12.25 10.51
N PHE A 303 -17.67 -11.48 11.60
CA PHE A 303 -18.32 -11.91 12.84
C PHE A 303 -19.38 -10.89 13.28
N GLN A 304 -20.54 -10.89 12.63
CA GLN A 304 -21.74 -10.43 13.33
C GLN A 304 -21.95 -11.37 14.52
N ARG A 305 -21.78 -10.84 15.74
CA ARG A 305 -22.27 -11.52 16.96
C ARG A 305 -23.79 -11.60 16.85
N ARG A 306 -24.28 -12.72 16.32
CA ARG A 306 -25.70 -13.09 16.41
C ARG A 306 -25.96 -13.37 17.89
N ARG A 307 -26.69 -12.49 18.58
CA ARG A 307 -27.25 -12.85 19.89
C ARG A 307 -28.19 -14.03 19.63
N LEU A 308 -27.84 -15.17 20.19
CA LEU A 308 -28.76 -16.30 20.25
C LEU A 308 -29.94 -15.93 21.17
N PRO A 309 -31.15 -16.43 20.87
CA PRO A 309 -32.33 -16.18 21.71
C PRO A 309 -32.13 -16.63 23.16
#